data_AF-A0A2V6M446-F1
#
_entry.id   AF-A0A2V6M446-F1
#
_cell.length_a   1.000
_cell.length_b   1.000
_cell.length_c   1.000
_cell.angle_alpha   90.00
_cell.angle_beta   90.00
_cell.angle_gamma   90.00
#
_symmetry.space_group_name_H-M   'P 1'
#
loop_
_entity.id
_entity.type
_entity.pdbx_description
1 polymer ?
#
loop_
_entity_poly.entity_id
_entity_poly.type
_entity_poly.pdbx_seq_one_letter_code
_entity_poly.pdbx_strand_id
1 'polypeptide(L)'
;MSNSPAETEAIGQRFAQDVEVGSILALKGELGSGKTLFTKGLVAGLGSNAAVTSPTFTIVHEYPCGRLPVYHFDFFRLEDPQSVARLGLDDYFFGDGVSVIEWADRFPEFVPGHGLNDDVELAGEWPNDRKNSAAFFENLSVATKKFGPPEIIVVGLGPGSYAGTRIAISAAIGLQVSSGARLIGYPSICAMECDGQEYCVIGDARRKSFFFARICAHELVEGPSLHSEGELKSKLAVLEDDVPIFCSESLPRFERAVIGYPSATILARLAQNPQRSFSLPPLEPIYLREPHVTLPKAASSK
;
A
#
# COMPACT_ATOMS: atom_id res chain seq x y z
N MET A 1 -7.21 32.50 11.88
CA MET A 1 -8.59 32.09 12.20
C MET A 1 -9.52 32.55 11.10
N SER A 2 -10.40 31.67 10.58
CA SER A 2 -11.47 32.03 9.65
C SER A 2 -12.75 32.39 10.42
N ASN A 3 -13.52 33.37 9.95
CA ASN A 3 -14.74 33.86 10.60
C ASN A 3 -16.03 33.31 9.96
N SER A 4 -15.92 32.48 8.91
CA SER A 4 -17.08 31.83 8.28
C SER A 4 -16.71 30.52 7.55
N PRO A 5 -17.66 29.60 7.33
CA PRO A 5 -17.44 28.38 6.55
C PRO A 5 -16.93 28.65 5.12
N ALA A 6 -17.44 29.70 4.47
CA ALA A 6 -17.02 30.09 3.12
C ALA A 6 -15.55 30.56 3.11
N GLU A 7 -15.11 31.25 4.17
CA GLU A 7 -13.72 31.67 4.31
C GLU A 7 -12.80 30.47 4.56
N THR A 8 -13.23 29.47 5.35
CA THR A 8 -12.48 28.22 5.55
C THR A 8 -12.30 27.44 4.24
N GLU A 9 -13.36 27.32 3.43
CA GLU A 9 -13.27 26.69 2.11
C GLU A 9 -12.34 27.48 1.16
N ALA A 10 -12.44 28.82 1.15
CA ALA A 10 -11.56 29.66 0.33
C ALA A 10 -10.08 29.61 0.77
N ILE A 11 -9.81 29.39 2.04
CA ILE A 11 -8.44 29.13 2.54
C ILE A 11 -7.93 27.79 1.98
N GLY A 12 -8.72 26.71 2.09
CA GLY A 12 -8.34 25.41 1.52
C GLY A 12 -8.09 25.49 0.01
N GLN A 13 -8.94 26.23 -0.72
CA GLN A 13 -8.81 26.39 -2.18
C GLN A 13 -7.54 27.15 -2.58
N ARG A 14 -7.14 28.17 -1.82
CA ARG A 14 -5.88 28.88 -2.05
C ARG A 14 -4.69 28.00 -1.71
N PHE A 15 -4.76 27.29 -0.58
CA PHE A 15 -3.70 26.37 -0.15
C PHE A 15 -3.44 25.27 -1.18
N ALA A 16 -4.47 24.82 -1.88
CA ALA A 16 -4.35 23.84 -2.96
C ALA A 16 -3.40 24.25 -4.08
N GLN A 17 -3.05 25.54 -4.25
CA GLN A 17 -2.07 25.96 -5.26
C GLN A 17 -0.64 25.60 -4.89
N ASP A 18 -0.35 25.56 -3.59
CA ASP A 18 1.01 25.39 -3.04
C ASP A 18 1.33 23.92 -2.69
N VAL A 19 0.35 23.03 -2.83
CA VAL A 19 0.49 21.61 -2.49
C VAL A 19 1.17 20.83 -3.62
N GLU A 20 2.11 19.98 -3.25
CA GLU A 20 2.83 19.07 -4.16
C GLU A 20 2.58 17.60 -3.81
N VAL A 21 3.00 16.70 -4.71
CA VAL A 21 2.97 15.25 -4.48
C VAL A 21 3.71 14.92 -3.19
N GLY A 22 3.14 14.06 -2.34
CA GLY A 22 3.73 13.65 -1.06
C GLY A 22 3.52 14.65 0.07
N SER A 23 2.81 15.77 -0.15
CA SER A 23 2.46 16.70 0.92
C SER A 23 1.58 16.02 1.97
N ILE A 24 1.85 16.29 3.25
CA ILE A 24 1.05 15.79 4.37
C ILE A 24 0.52 16.98 5.16
N LEU A 25 -0.81 17.14 5.20
CA LEU A 25 -1.49 18.18 5.96
C LEU A 25 -2.09 17.57 7.23
N ALA A 26 -1.49 17.85 8.36
CA ALA A 26 -2.00 17.49 9.68
C ALA A 26 -2.96 18.57 10.19
N LEU A 27 -4.26 18.28 10.26
CA LEU A 27 -5.28 19.20 10.73
C LEU A 27 -5.62 18.93 12.20
N LYS A 28 -5.29 19.88 13.08
CA LYS A 28 -5.63 19.88 14.50
C LYS A 28 -6.78 20.85 14.78
N GLY A 29 -7.60 20.54 15.79
CA GLY A 29 -8.61 21.45 16.33
C GLY A 29 -9.86 20.74 16.82
N GLU A 30 -10.68 21.46 17.58
CA GLU A 30 -11.89 20.92 18.20
C GLU A 30 -12.96 20.49 17.18
N LEU A 31 -13.98 19.76 17.65
CA LEU A 31 -15.12 19.40 16.81
C LEU A 31 -15.80 20.68 16.31
N GLY A 32 -16.05 20.77 15.00
CA GLY A 32 -16.63 21.98 14.40
C GLY A 32 -15.63 23.09 14.08
N SER A 33 -14.31 22.88 14.27
CA SER A 33 -13.27 23.86 13.93
C SER A 33 -13.06 24.09 12.42
N GLY A 34 -13.85 23.45 11.56
CA GLY A 34 -13.79 23.64 10.11
C GLY A 34 -12.77 22.77 9.37
N LYS A 35 -12.17 21.75 9.99
CA LYS A 35 -11.20 20.83 9.35
C LYS A 35 -11.73 20.25 8.03
N THR A 36 -12.92 19.64 8.05
CA THR A 36 -13.54 19.08 6.85
C THR A 36 -13.92 20.14 5.81
N LEU A 37 -14.28 21.36 6.24
CA LEU A 37 -14.54 22.49 5.34
C LEU A 37 -13.25 22.94 4.64
N PHE A 38 -12.13 22.97 5.35
CA PHE A 38 -10.83 23.22 4.76
C PHE A 38 -10.47 22.13 3.73
N THR A 39 -10.63 20.84 4.09
CA THR A 39 -10.38 19.72 3.17
C THR A 39 -11.25 19.83 1.91
N LYS A 40 -12.51 20.24 2.06
CA LYS A 40 -13.43 20.49 0.95
C LYS A 40 -12.91 21.58 0.01
N GLY A 41 -12.44 22.69 0.58
CA GLY A 41 -11.78 23.76 -0.17
C GLY A 41 -10.53 23.28 -0.90
N LEU A 42 -9.70 22.48 -0.23
CA LEU A 42 -8.47 21.92 -0.80
C LEU A 42 -8.74 21.03 -2.01
N VAL A 43 -9.66 20.07 -1.85
CA VAL A 43 -10.06 19.12 -2.91
C VAL A 43 -10.65 19.88 -4.11
N ALA A 44 -11.46 20.90 -3.86
CA ALA A 44 -11.98 21.77 -4.92
C ALA A 44 -10.88 22.61 -5.61
N GLY A 45 -9.92 23.14 -4.84
CA GLY A 45 -8.79 23.91 -5.36
C GLY A 45 -7.82 23.09 -6.19
N LEU A 46 -7.72 21.79 -5.90
CA LEU A 46 -7.02 20.83 -6.75
C LEU A 46 -7.85 20.43 -7.99
N GLY A 47 -9.04 20.97 -8.20
CA GLY A 47 -9.86 20.72 -9.40
C GLY A 47 -10.73 19.48 -9.33
N SER A 48 -10.98 18.93 -8.13
CA SER A 48 -11.92 17.83 -7.94
C SER A 48 -13.34 18.36 -7.70
N ASN A 49 -14.33 17.77 -8.38
CA ASN A 49 -15.75 18.05 -8.17
C ASN A 49 -16.41 17.08 -7.18
N ALA A 50 -15.61 16.30 -6.44
CA ALA A 50 -16.11 15.31 -5.51
C ALA A 50 -16.77 15.97 -4.29
N ALA A 51 -17.87 15.38 -3.81
CA ALA A 51 -18.47 15.80 -2.56
C ALA A 51 -17.58 15.36 -1.38
N VAL A 52 -16.90 16.32 -0.75
CA VAL A 52 -16.11 16.06 0.46
C VAL A 52 -17.02 16.02 1.67
N THR A 53 -16.98 14.90 2.39
CA THR A 53 -17.66 14.69 3.66
C THR A 53 -16.69 14.04 4.63
N SER A 54 -16.82 14.31 5.93
CA SER A 54 -16.06 13.57 6.94
C SER A 54 -16.37 12.07 6.79
N PRO A 55 -15.33 11.21 6.76
CA PRO A 55 -15.50 9.77 6.69
C PRO A 55 -16.40 9.27 7.83
N THR A 56 -17.65 8.89 7.50
CA THR A 56 -18.66 8.58 8.51
C THR A 56 -18.58 7.12 8.99
N PHE A 57 -18.02 6.23 8.14
CA PHE A 57 -17.83 4.79 8.40
C PHE A 57 -16.51 4.24 7.82
N THR A 58 -15.90 4.98 6.91
CA THR A 58 -14.63 4.71 6.24
C THR A 58 -13.52 5.45 6.98
N ILE A 59 -12.31 4.89 7.00
CA ILE A 59 -11.17 5.51 7.70
C ILE A 59 -10.39 6.46 6.77
N VAL A 60 -10.53 6.25 5.45
CA VAL A 60 -9.87 7.01 4.38
C VAL A 60 -10.89 7.32 3.29
N HIS A 61 -10.88 8.54 2.77
CA HIS A 61 -11.50 8.93 1.52
C HIS A 61 -10.44 9.27 0.48
N GLU A 62 -10.59 8.75 -0.72
CA GLU A 62 -9.70 9.08 -1.84
C GLU A 62 -10.46 9.94 -2.86
N TYR A 63 -9.81 11.01 -3.28
CA TYR A 63 -10.29 11.92 -4.31
C TYR A 63 -9.31 11.85 -5.48
N PRO A 64 -9.47 10.90 -6.41
CA PRO A 64 -8.47 10.60 -7.44
C PRO A 64 -8.41 11.65 -8.57
N CYS A 65 -9.45 12.47 -8.71
CA CYS A 65 -9.58 13.44 -9.79
C CYS A 65 -9.11 14.83 -9.34
N GLY A 66 -8.32 15.50 -10.18
CA GLY A 66 -7.78 16.83 -9.95
C GLY A 66 -6.35 16.95 -10.49
N ARG A 67 -5.64 18.01 -10.08
CA ARG A 67 -4.20 18.20 -10.27
C ARG A 67 -3.39 17.16 -9.51
N LEU A 68 -3.87 16.76 -8.33
CA LEU A 68 -3.28 15.74 -7.47
C LEU A 68 -4.40 14.90 -6.82
N PRO A 69 -4.22 13.58 -6.64
CA PRO A 69 -5.11 12.80 -5.81
C PRO A 69 -5.04 13.26 -4.35
N VAL A 70 -6.17 13.29 -3.65
CA VAL A 70 -6.23 13.63 -2.22
C VAL A 70 -6.62 12.41 -1.40
N TYR A 71 -5.83 12.10 -0.37
CA TYR A 71 -6.08 11.02 0.59
C TYR A 71 -6.47 11.64 1.93
N HIS A 72 -7.74 11.52 2.30
CA HIS A 72 -8.30 12.18 3.47
C HIS A 72 -8.56 11.17 4.59
N PHE A 73 -7.85 11.33 5.71
CA PHE A 73 -7.93 10.52 6.90
C PHE A 73 -8.67 11.24 8.02
N ASP A 74 -9.42 10.48 8.81
CA ASP A 74 -10.07 10.98 10.03
C ASP A 74 -9.70 10.11 11.24
N PHE A 75 -8.73 10.57 12.03
CA PHE A 75 -8.20 9.83 13.18
C PHE A 75 -9.13 9.88 14.40
N PHE A 76 -10.17 10.72 14.41
CA PHE A 76 -11.15 10.77 15.51
C PHE A 76 -11.91 9.46 15.69
N ARG A 77 -11.91 8.57 14.69
CA ARG A 77 -12.60 7.28 14.75
C ARG A 77 -11.72 6.10 15.13
N LEU A 78 -10.40 6.26 15.16
CA LEU A 78 -9.47 5.16 15.44
C LEU A 78 -9.32 4.95 16.94
N GLU A 79 -9.65 3.77 17.45
CA GLU A 79 -9.69 3.54 18.89
C GLU A 79 -8.29 3.48 19.54
N ASP A 80 -7.29 3.03 18.78
CA ASP A 80 -5.96 2.72 19.30
C ASP A 80 -4.84 2.84 18.24
N PRO A 81 -3.57 2.98 18.66
CA PRO A 81 -2.40 3.04 17.76
C PRO A 81 -2.25 1.85 16.81
N GLN A 82 -2.62 0.63 17.22
CA GLN A 82 -2.55 -0.55 16.34
C GLN A 82 -3.57 -0.48 15.22
N SER A 83 -4.72 0.16 15.46
CA SER A 83 -5.69 0.45 14.41
C SER A 83 -5.15 1.42 13.36
N VAL A 84 -4.32 2.39 13.75
CA VAL A 84 -3.62 3.31 12.84
C VAL A 84 -2.55 2.58 12.02
N ALA A 85 -1.70 1.79 12.68
CA ALA A 85 -0.64 1.00 12.04
C ALA A 85 -1.19 0.03 10.97
N ARG A 86 -2.40 -0.49 11.17
CA ARG A 86 -3.08 -1.41 10.23
C ARG A 86 -3.63 -0.74 8.97
N LEU A 87 -3.64 0.59 8.89
CA LEU A 87 -4.15 1.33 7.72
C LEU A 87 -3.18 1.36 6.56
N GLY A 88 -1.89 1.09 6.79
CA GLY A 88 -0.86 1.24 5.76
C GLY A 88 -0.72 2.69 5.33
N LEU A 89 -0.60 3.63 6.29
CA LEU A 89 -0.50 5.07 6.03
C LEU A 89 0.66 5.43 5.08
N ASP A 90 1.74 4.67 5.16
CA ASP A 90 2.92 4.78 4.29
C ASP A 90 2.52 4.75 2.80
N ASP A 91 1.50 3.95 2.44
CA ASP A 91 1.02 3.78 1.07
C ASP A 91 0.45 5.09 0.48
N TYR A 92 -0.03 5.98 1.34
CA TYR A 92 -0.65 7.25 0.97
C TYR A 92 0.29 8.43 1.16
N PHE A 93 1.10 8.41 2.22
CA PHE A 93 2.12 9.42 2.48
C PHE A 93 3.22 9.43 1.41
N PHE A 94 3.52 8.26 0.83
CA PHE A 94 4.48 8.10 -0.26
C PHE A 94 3.81 7.87 -1.63
N GLY A 95 2.50 8.13 -1.73
CA GLY A 95 1.74 8.02 -2.97
C GLY A 95 1.89 9.23 -3.88
N ASP A 96 1.18 9.21 -5.01
CA ASP A 96 1.22 10.26 -6.04
C ASP A 96 0.39 11.51 -5.68
N GLY A 97 -0.08 11.60 -4.43
CA GLY A 97 -1.09 12.55 -3.97
C GLY A 97 -0.71 13.33 -2.73
N VAL A 98 -1.69 14.09 -2.23
CA VAL A 98 -1.60 14.81 -0.95
C VAL A 98 -2.41 14.07 0.10
N SER A 99 -1.82 13.90 1.28
CA SER A 99 -2.49 13.31 2.44
C SER A 99 -3.00 14.40 3.37
N VAL A 100 -4.27 14.34 3.76
CA VAL A 100 -4.91 15.25 4.71
C VAL A 100 -5.38 14.43 5.90
N ILE A 101 -4.82 14.68 7.07
CA ILE A 101 -5.10 13.92 8.29
C ILE A 101 -5.84 14.82 9.27
N GLU A 102 -7.14 14.58 9.44
CA GLU A 102 -7.90 15.20 10.52
C GLU A 102 -7.62 14.51 11.85
N TRP A 103 -7.52 15.31 12.93
CA TRP A 103 -7.25 14.83 14.30
C TRP A 103 -5.89 14.17 14.44
N ALA A 104 -4.91 14.70 13.71
CA ALA A 104 -3.53 14.24 13.72
C ALA A 104 -2.89 14.25 15.13
N ASP A 105 -3.41 15.08 16.03
CA ASP A 105 -3.00 15.18 17.44
C ASP A 105 -3.38 13.97 18.31
N ARG A 106 -4.28 13.10 17.83
CA ARG A 106 -4.69 11.90 18.59
C ARG A 106 -3.65 10.79 18.55
N PHE A 107 -2.99 10.65 17.40
CA PHE A 107 -1.96 9.66 17.15
C PHE A 107 -0.80 10.38 16.50
N PRO A 108 -0.16 11.32 17.23
CA PRO A 108 0.90 12.11 16.68
C PRO A 108 1.88 11.15 16.04
N GLU A 109 2.43 10.17 16.76
CA GLU A 109 3.54 9.28 16.35
C GLU A 109 3.45 8.60 14.96
N PHE A 110 2.27 8.62 14.32
CA PHE A 110 2.04 8.13 12.95
C PHE A 110 2.03 9.22 11.87
N VAL A 111 2.16 10.49 12.25
CA VAL A 111 2.22 11.66 11.38
C VAL A 111 3.69 12.03 11.26
N PRO A 112 4.30 11.88 10.06
CA PRO A 112 5.72 12.16 9.89
C PRO A 112 6.09 13.60 10.30
N GLY A 113 7.16 13.77 11.10
CA GLY A 113 7.77 15.08 11.37
C GLY A 113 7.37 15.83 12.65
N HIS A 114 7.14 15.16 13.79
CA HIS A 114 6.75 15.85 15.03
C HIS A 114 7.64 16.99 15.51
N GLY A 115 7.10 18.19 15.32
CA GLY A 115 7.07 19.26 16.31
C GLY A 115 5.74 19.99 16.16
N LEU A 116 4.68 19.54 16.83
CA LEU A 116 3.38 20.22 16.82
C LEU A 116 3.45 21.43 17.76
N ASN A 117 3.89 22.58 17.25
CA ASN A 117 3.62 23.86 17.91
C ASN A 117 2.24 24.36 17.49
N ASP A 118 1.55 24.94 18.47
CA ASP A 118 0.20 25.47 18.32
C ASP A 118 0.19 26.66 17.35
N ASP A 119 -0.81 26.67 16.47
CA ASP A 119 -1.05 27.60 15.35
C ASP A 119 -0.23 27.35 14.08
N VAL A 120 -0.90 26.72 13.11
CA VAL A 120 -0.60 26.62 11.66
C VAL A 120 0.82 27.05 11.29
N GLU A 121 1.73 26.08 11.21
CA GLU A 121 3.08 26.29 10.68
C GLU A 121 3.32 25.37 9.48
N LEU A 122 3.72 26.00 8.36
CA LEU A 122 4.26 25.36 7.17
C LEU A 122 5.55 24.60 7.54
N ALA A 123 5.62 23.30 7.21
CA ALA A 123 6.88 22.59 7.17
C ALA A 123 7.20 22.23 5.70
N GLY A 124 8.26 22.83 5.19
CA GLY A 124 8.79 22.65 3.84
C GLY A 124 9.52 21.32 3.64
N GLU A 125 9.93 21.11 2.38
CA GLU A 125 10.62 19.92 1.87
C GLU A 125 11.72 19.40 2.81
N TRP A 126 11.71 18.09 3.07
CA TRP A 126 12.89 17.40 3.56
C TRP A 126 12.98 15.91 3.17
N PRO A 127 14.22 15.38 3.11
CA PRO A 127 14.53 14.06 2.59
C PRO A 127 14.11 12.99 3.59
N ASN A 128 13.39 12.03 3.06
CA ASN A 128 12.77 10.95 3.80
C ASN A 128 13.79 9.88 4.20
N ASP A 129 14.02 9.74 5.50
CA ASP A 129 14.78 8.67 6.14
C ASP A 129 13.89 8.21 7.30
N ARG A 130 13.36 6.98 7.49
CA ARG A 130 13.63 5.59 7.06
C ARG A 130 12.36 4.77 7.42
N LYS A 131 12.01 3.60 6.84
CA LYS A 131 12.67 2.33 7.21
C LYS A 131 12.44 1.08 6.33
N ASN A 132 11.69 1.12 5.21
CA ASN A 132 11.67 -0.04 4.29
C ASN A 132 12.04 0.33 2.84
N SER A 133 11.52 1.44 2.29
CA SER A 133 11.84 1.83 0.91
C SER A 133 13.21 2.50 0.77
N ALA A 134 13.62 3.33 1.72
CA ALA A 134 14.94 3.98 1.69
C ALA A 134 16.07 2.94 1.74
N ALA A 135 15.97 1.96 2.65
CA ALA A 135 16.89 0.84 2.72
C ALA A 135 16.85 0.00 1.43
N PHE A 136 15.68 -0.18 0.82
CA PHE A 136 15.56 -0.87 -0.48
C PHE A 136 16.34 -0.14 -1.59
N PHE A 137 16.13 1.16 -1.77
CA PHE A 137 16.82 1.95 -2.80
C PHE A 137 18.32 2.11 -2.51
N GLU A 138 18.71 2.24 -1.24
CA GLU A 138 20.12 2.26 -0.83
C GLU A 138 20.80 0.93 -1.17
N ASN A 139 20.20 -0.19 -0.79
CA ASN A 139 20.72 -1.53 -1.11
C ASN A 139 20.78 -1.78 -2.62
N LEU A 140 19.77 -1.33 -3.36
CA LEU A 140 19.74 -1.41 -4.82
C LEU A 140 20.87 -0.58 -5.46
N SER A 141 21.11 0.63 -4.95
CA SER A 141 22.22 1.50 -5.37
C SER A 141 23.58 0.84 -5.09
N VAL A 142 23.76 0.28 -3.89
CA VAL A 142 24.97 -0.46 -3.51
C VAL A 142 25.18 -1.67 -4.43
N ALA A 143 24.14 -2.46 -4.70
CA ALA A 143 24.21 -3.61 -5.58
C ALA A 143 24.58 -3.21 -7.01
N THR A 144 23.93 -2.17 -7.55
CA THR A 144 24.20 -1.67 -8.91
C THR A 144 25.63 -1.15 -9.06
N LYS A 145 26.14 -0.44 -8.04
CA LYS A 145 27.55 0.01 -8.02
C LYS A 145 28.55 -1.15 -7.97
N LYS A 146 28.20 -2.22 -7.24
CA LYS A 146 29.09 -3.38 -7.04
C LYS A 146 29.10 -4.32 -8.25
N PHE A 147 27.95 -4.59 -8.85
CA PHE A 147 27.77 -5.63 -9.86
C PHE A 147 27.51 -5.08 -11.27
N GLY A 148 27.32 -3.76 -11.41
CA GLY A 148 26.93 -3.15 -12.67
C GLY A 148 25.41 -3.26 -12.94
N PRO A 149 24.96 -2.80 -14.12
CA PRO A 149 23.55 -2.90 -14.50
C PRO A 149 23.16 -4.38 -14.71
N PRO A 150 21.94 -4.78 -14.30
CA PRO A 150 21.45 -6.14 -14.53
C PRO A 150 21.10 -6.36 -16.01
N GLU A 151 21.18 -7.60 -16.48
CA GLU A 151 20.63 -8.00 -17.80
C GLU A 151 19.11 -8.28 -17.72
N ILE A 152 18.66 -8.82 -16.58
CA ILE A 152 17.26 -9.20 -16.31
C ILE A 152 16.86 -8.68 -14.94
N ILE A 153 15.66 -8.09 -14.86
CA ILE A 153 15.01 -7.68 -13.62
C ILE A 153 13.76 -8.54 -13.46
N VAL A 154 13.68 -9.27 -12.36
CA VAL A 154 12.50 -10.07 -11.99
C VAL A 154 11.82 -9.45 -10.76
N VAL A 155 10.50 -9.28 -10.85
CA VAL A 155 9.69 -8.65 -9.78
C VAL A 155 8.64 -9.62 -9.26
N GLY A 156 8.54 -9.72 -7.94
CA GLY A 156 7.44 -10.42 -7.27
C GLY A 156 6.13 -9.65 -7.41
N LEU A 157 5.12 -10.24 -8.04
CA LEU A 157 3.82 -9.61 -8.29
C LEU A 157 2.82 -9.80 -7.14
N GLY A 158 3.20 -10.47 -6.05
CA GLY A 158 2.29 -10.81 -4.95
C GLY A 158 1.74 -12.23 -5.01
N PRO A 159 0.66 -12.54 -4.27
CA PRO A 159 -0.14 -11.61 -3.46
C PRO A 159 0.65 -10.97 -2.32
N GLY A 160 0.40 -9.69 -2.07
CA GLY A 160 1.11 -8.87 -1.09
C GLY A 160 0.38 -7.57 -0.80
N SER A 161 1.00 -6.68 -0.01
CA SER A 161 0.44 -5.35 0.24
C SER A 161 0.34 -4.55 -1.07
N TYR A 162 -0.63 -3.63 -1.11
CA TYR A 162 -0.90 -2.80 -2.27
C TYR A 162 0.32 -1.96 -2.66
N ALA A 163 0.89 -1.20 -1.71
CA ALA A 163 2.08 -0.40 -1.98
C ALA A 163 3.35 -1.21 -2.14
N GLY A 164 3.57 -2.27 -1.35
CA GLY A 164 4.81 -3.06 -1.44
C GLY A 164 5.04 -3.58 -2.86
N THR A 165 3.97 -4.11 -3.48
CA THR A 165 4.03 -4.64 -4.84
C THR A 165 4.19 -3.52 -5.88
N ARG A 166 3.50 -2.38 -5.69
CA ARG A 166 3.62 -1.22 -6.61
C ARG A 166 4.99 -0.56 -6.56
N ILE A 167 5.54 -0.32 -5.37
CA ILE A 167 6.89 0.24 -5.19
C ILE A 167 7.91 -0.66 -5.89
N ALA A 168 7.80 -1.99 -5.71
CA ALA A 168 8.69 -2.94 -6.37
C ALA A 168 8.58 -2.88 -7.90
N ILE A 169 7.35 -2.85 -8.45
CA ILE A 169 7.13 -2.74 -9.90
C ILE A 169 7.65 -1.40 -10.44
N SER A 170 7.34 -0.28 -9.79
CA SER A 170 7.79 1.06 -10.20
C SER A 170 9.31 1.19 -10.17
N ALA A 171 9.96 0.68 -9.11
CA ALA A 171 11.41 0.67 -9.03
C ALA A 171 12.04 -0.17 -10.16
N ALA A 172 11.44 -1.32 -10.48
CA ALA A 172 11.90 -2.19 -11.54
C ALA A 172 11.72 -1.58 -12.95
N ILE A 173 10.62 -0.84 -13.18
CA ILE A 173 10.43 -0.06 -14.40
C ILE A 173 11.52 1.02 -14.52
N GLY A 174 11.79 1.78 -13.45
CA GLY A 174 12.86 2.78 -13.45
C GLY A 174 14.25 2.18 -13.73
N LEU A 175 14.54 1.03 -13.14
CA LEU A 175 15.76 0.27 -13.41
C LEU A 175 15.81 -0.21 -14.87
N GLN A 176 14.73 -0.76 -15.41
CA GLN A 176 14.65 -1.17 -16.81
C GLN A 176 14.95 0.00 -17.75
N VAL A 177 14.35 1.16 -17.52
CA VAL A 177 14.54 2.35 -18.36
C VAL A 177 15.99 2.83 -18.32
N SER A 178 16.62 2.79 -17.16
CA SER A 178 18.00 3.27 -16.98
C SER A 178 19.09 2.28 -17.42
N SER A 179 18.83 0.97 -17.34
CA SER A 179 19.81 -0.08 -17.65
C SER A 179 19.60 -0.77 -19.00
N GLY A 180 18.40 -0.68 -19.57
CA GLY A 180 18.00 -1.48 -20.73
C GLY A 180 17.70 -2.96 -20.42
N ALA A 181 17.69 -3.34 -19.14
CA ALA A 181 17.44 -4.71 -18.71
C ALA A 181 16.06 -5.22 -19.13
N ARG A 182 15.96 -6.54 -19.35
CA ARG A 182 14.67 -7.19 -19.58
C ARG A 182 13.88 -7.25 -18.27
N LEU A 183 12.70 -6.64 -18.23
CA LEU A 183 11.79 -6.70 -17.09
C LEU A 183 10.79 -7.86 -17.23
N ILE A 184 10.66 -8.66 -16.18
CA ILE A 184 9.69 -9.75 -16.07
C ILE A 184 9.05 -9.79 -14.68
N GLY A 185 7.81 -10.26 -14.59
CA GLY A 185 7.07 -10.44 -13.34
C GLY A 185 6.78 -11.91 -13.05
N TYR A 186 6.74 -12.26 -11.76
CA TYR A 186 6.41 -13.60 -11.29
C TYR A 186 5.63 -13.55 -9.98
N PRO A 187 4.64 -14.42 -9.72
CA PRO A 187 3.98 -14.48 -8.42
C PRO A 187 5.00 -14.75 -7.31
N SER A 188 5.08 -13.87 -6.30
CA SER A 188 6.13 -13.96 -5.28
C SER A 188 6.03 -15.25 -4.47
N ILE A 189 4.79 -15.70 -4.21
CA ILE A 189 4.49 -16.96 -3.52
C ILE A 189 4.99 -18.22 -4.25
N CYS A 190 5.37 -18.12 -5.52
CA CYS A 190 5.94 -19.24 -6.28
C CYS A 190 7.44 -19.42 -6.04
N ALA A 191 8.10 -18.49 -5.34
CA ALA A 191 9.54 -18.52 -5.09
C ALA A 191 9.88 -18.88 -3.62
N MET A 192 9.10 -19.74 -2.97
CA MET A 192 9.40 -20.19 -1.60
C MET A 192 10.54 -21.21 -1.62
N GLU A 193 11.35 -21.19 -0.55
CA GLU A 193 12.34 -22.24 -0.31
C GLU A 193 11.65 -23.43 0.37
N CYS A 194 11.59 -24.54 -0.35
CA CYS A 194 10.90 -25.76 0.06
C CYS A 194 11.68 -26.97 -0.46
N ASP A 195 11.88 -27.98 0.39
CA ASP A 195 12.55 -29.23 0.01
C ASP A 195 11.67 -30.11 -0.89
N GLY A 196 10.34 -29.94 -0.80
CA GLY A 196 9.35 -30.61 -1.63
C GLY A 196 9.05 -29.86 -2.93
N GLN A 197 8.47 -30.57 -3.90
CA GLN A 197 7.97 -29.94 -5.13
C GLN A 197 6.66 -29.19 -4.90
N GLU A 198 5.88 -29.58 -3.89
CA GLU A 198 4.56 -29.02 -3.61
C GLU A 198 4.53 -28.33 -2.25
N TYR A 199 3.84 -27.20 -2.19
CA TYR A 199 3.56 -26.47 -0.96
C TYR A 199 2.34 -25.58 -1.12
N CYS A 200 1.76 -25.16 0.01
CA CYS A 200 0.68 -24.19 0.06
C CYS A 200 1.17 -22.87 0.66
N VAL A 201 0.54 -21.77 0.27
CA VAL A 201 0.74 -20.45 0.89
C VAL A 201 -0.60 -19.89 1.32
N ILE A 202 -0.67 -19.44 2.57
CA ILE A 202 -1.84 -18.78 3.15
C ILE A 202 -1.47 -17.45 3.79
N GLY A 203 -2.45 -16.58 3.98
CA GLY A 203 -2.24 -15.31 4.69
C GLY A 203 -3.54 -14.63 5.06
N ASP A 204 -3.48 -13.69 6.02
CA ASP A 204 -4.63 -12.86 6.38
C ASP A 204 -4.93 -11.87 5.23
N ALA A 205 -6.10 -12.03 4.60
CA ALA A 205 -6.57 -11.13 3.55
C ALA A 205 -7.47 -10.01 4.11
N ARG A 206 -7.46 -9.80 5.43
CA ARG A 206 -8.29 -8.87 6.21
C ARG A 206 -9.76 -9.22 6.22
N ARG A 207 -10.56 -8.53 7.04
CA ARG A 207 -12.04 -8.67 7.10
C ARG A 207 -12.51 -10.12 7.31
N LYS A 208 -11.79 -10.85 8.17
CA LYS A 208 -12.10 -12.25 8.52
C LYS A 208 -12.03 -13.21 7.32
N SER A 209 -11.22 -12.90 6.31
CA SER A 209 -10.92 -13.81 5.19
C SER A 209 -9.43 -14.08 5.11
N PHE A 210 -9.10 -15.22 4.55
CA PHE A 210 -7.74 -15.67 4.32
C PHE A 210 -7.55 -15.96 2.85
N PHE A 211 -6.34 -15.81 2.35
CA PHE A 211 -6.02 -16.30 1.01
C PHE A 211 -5.41 -17.68 1.06
N PHE A 212 -5.57 -18.41 -0.03
CA PHE A 212 -4.96 -19.71 -0.25
C PHE A 212 -4.42 -19.80 -1.67
N ALA A 213 -3.22 -20.34 -1.79
CA ALA A 213 -2.63 -20.76 -3.04
C ALA A 213 -1.91 -22.10 -2.87
N ARG A 214 -1.93 -22.93 -3.92
CA ARG A 214 -1.16 -24.17 -4.01
C ARG A 214 -0.16 -24.06 -5.14
N ILE A 215 1.08 -24.43 -4.85
CA ILE A 215 2.21 -24.30 -5.76
C ILE A 215 2.82 -25.70 -5.95
N CYS A 216 3.10 -26.08 -7.19
CA CYS A 216 3.83 -27.29 -7.53
C CYS A 216 4.95 -26.96 -8.52
N ALA A 217 6.17 -27.40 -8.23
CA ALA A 217 7.37 -27.09 -8.99
C ALA A 217 7.50 -25.59 -9.29
N HIS A 218 7.28 -24.74 -8.29
CA HIS A 218 7.24 -23.27 -8.41
C HIS A 218 6.19 -22.72 -9.40
N GLU A 219 5.23 -23.51 -9.87
CA GLU A 219 4.09 -23.03 -10.66
C GLU A 219 2.82 -22.97 -9.81
N LEU A 220 2.05 -21.90 -9.98
CA LEU A 220 0.77 -21.72 -9.32
C LEU A 220 -0.26 -22.70 -9.93
N VAL A 221 -0.61 -23.74 -9.18
CA VAL A 221 -1.58 -24.77 -9.61
C VAL A 221 -2.99 -24.51 -9.11
N GLU A 222 -3.13 -23.71 -8.05
CA GLU A 222 -4.44 -23.30 -7.53
C GLU A 222 -4.37 -21.95 -6.81
N GLY A 223 -5.41 -21.13 -6.99
CA GLY A 223 -5.48 -19.79 -6.41
C GLY A 223 -4.55 -18.80 -7.13
N PRO A 224 -4.12 -17.71 -6.47
CA PRO A 224 -4.48 -17.35 -5.11
C PRO A 224 -5.97 -16.92 -5.03
N SER A 225 -6.69 -17.40 -4.03
CA SER A 225 -8.14 -17.20 -3.88
C SER A 225 -8.51 -16.91 -2.43
N LEU A 226 -9.64 -16.21 -2.22
CA LEU A 226 -10.12 -15.85 -0.89
C LEU A 226 -11.06 -16.91 -0.32
N HIS A 227 -10.90 -17.19 0.97
CA HIS A 227 -11.68 -18.16 1.73
C HIS A 227 -12.05 -17.56 3.09
N SER A 228 -13.20 -17.96 3.63
CA SER A 228 -13.47 -17.82 5.06
C SER A 228 -12.57 -18.74 5.89
N GLU A 229 -12.50 -18.51 7.20
CA GLU A 229 -11.72 -19.38 8.10
C GLU A 229 -12.17 -20.85 8.03
N GLY A 230 -13.48 -21.10 8.01
CA GLY A 230 -14.03 -22.45 7.98
C GLY A 230 -13.70 -23.17 6.68
N GLU A 231 -13.88 -22.50 5.54
CA GLU A 231 -13.53 -23.04 4.22
C GLU A 231 -12.04 -23.36 4.13
N LEU A 232 -11.18 -22.44 4.59
CA LEU A 232 -9.74 -22.68 4.57
C LEU A 232 -9.34 -23.85 5.47
N LYS A 233 -9.91 -23.96 6.68
CA LYS A 233 -9.67 -25.11 7.57
C LYS A 233 -10.07 -26.43 6.93
N SER A 234 -11.26 -26.50 6.33
CA SER A 234 -11.70 -27.70 5.61
C SER A 234 -10.79 -28.05 4.44
N LYS A 235 -10.29 -27.03 3.72
CA LYS A 235 -9.37 -27.22 2.60
C LYS A 235 -7.99 -27.73 3.04
N LEU A 236 -7.46 -27.21 4.14
CA LEU A 236 -6.17 -27.65 4.67
C LEU A 236 -6.25 -29.04 5.33
N ALA A 237 -7.43 -29.43 5.86
CA ALA A 237 -7.64 -30.72 6.50
C ALA A 237 -7.59 -31.92 5.54
N VAL A 238 -7.76 -31.69 4.23
CA VAL A 238 -7.68 -32.75 3.19
C VAL A 238 -6.30 -32.84 2.53
N LEU A 239 -5.36 -31.94 2.87
CA LEU A 239 -3.99 -32.01 2.37
C LEU A 239 -3.21 -33.09 3.11
N GLU A 240 -2.35 -33.81 2.38
CA GLU A 240 -1.38 -34.74 2.97
C GLU A 240 -0.55 -34.04 4.06
N ASP A 241 -0.20 -34.78 5.12
CA ASP A 241 0.39 -34.20 6.33
C ASP A 241 1.78 -33.60 6.10
N ASP A 242 2.50 -34.09 5.09
CA ASP A 242 3.84 -33.67 4.70
C ASP A 242 3.87 -32.46 3.75
N VAL A 243 2.74 -32.04 3.19
CA VAL A 243 2.66 -30.83 2.36
C VAL A 243 2.88 -29.58 3.24
N PRO A 244 3.96 -28.81 3.00
CA PRO A 244 4.26 -27.62 3.78
C PRO A 244 3.24 -26.50 3.52
N ILE A 245 2.90 -25.75 4.57
CA ILE A 245 1.99 -24.60 4.49
C ILE A 245 2.75 -23.38 5.00
N PHE A 246 2.97 -22.39 4.13
CA PHE A 246 3.69 -21.17 4.48
C PHE A 246 2.73 -20.00 4.72
N CYS A 247 3.12 -19.09 5.62
CA CYS A 247 2.47 -17.80 5.82
C CYS A 247 3.51 -16.69 6.08
N SER A 248 3.21 -15.45 5.72
CA SER A 248 4.14 -14.31 5.91
C SER A 248 4.10 -13.73 7.32
N GLU A 249 3.06 -14.05 8.09
CA GLU A 249 2.82 -13.58 9.45
C GLU A 249 2.25 -14.71 10.31
N SER A 250 2.28 -14.55 11.63
CA SER A 250 1.72 -15.54 12.55
C SER A 250 0.21 -15.65 12.37
N LEU A 251 -0.27 -16.87 12.11
CA LEU A 251 -1.69 -17.17 12.01
C LEU A 251 -2.09 -18.24 13.05
N PRO A 252 -2.38 -17.85 14.31
CA PRO A 252 -2.62 -18.81 15.40
C PRO A 252 -3.77 -19.79 15.17
N ARG A 253 -4.65 -19.52 14.19
CA ARG A 253 -5.80 -20.36 13.84
C ARG A 253 -5.44 -21.51 12.89
N PHE A 254 -4.21 -21.55 12.38
CA PHE A 254 -3.70 -22.54 11.42
C PHE A 254 -2.37 -23.10 11.91
N GLU A 255 -2.41 -24.07 12.82
CA GLU A 255 -1.24 -24.60 13.54
C GLU A 255 -0.19 -25.26 12.64
N ARG A 256 -0.59 -25.82 11.50
CA ARG A 256 0.33 -26.40 10.50
C ARG A 256 1.10 -25.34 9.69
N ALA A 257 0.66 -24.08 9.72
CA ALA A 257 1.28 -23.03 8.92
C ALA A 257 2.57 -22.53 9.59
N VAL A 258 3.65 -22.50 8.82
CA VAL A 258 4.96 -22.02 9.26
C VAL A 258 5.28 -20.70 8.61
N ILE A 259 5.96 -19.82 9.36
CA ILE A 259 6.37 -18.53 8.82
C ILE A 259 7.46 -18.76 7.77
N GLY A 260 7.23 -18.24 6.57
CA GLY A 260 8.17 -18.33 5.46
C GLY A 260 8.05 -17.13 4.52
N TYR A 261 9.14 -16.83 3.82
CA TYR A 261 9.21 -15.71 2.89
C TYR A 261 9.73 -16.17 1.52
N PRO A 262 9.28 -15.53 0.42
CA PRO A 262 9.86 -15.75 -0.90
C PRO A 262 11.36 -15.50 -0.92
N SER A 263 12.11 -16.35 -1.62
CA SER A 263 13.56 -16.28 -1.75
C SER A 263 13.96 -15.54 -3.03
N ALA A 264 14.70 -14.45 -2.87
CA ALA A 264 15.29 -13.71 -3.99
C ALA A 264 16.22 -14.59 -4.86
N THR A 265 16.94 -15.52 -4.23
CA THR A 265 17.84 -16.47 -4.93
C THR A 265 17.06 -17.44 -5.80
N ILE A 266 15.93 -17.96 -5.31
CA ILE A 266 15.06 -18.83 -6.10
C ILE A 266 14.46 -18.05 -7.24
N LEU A 267 13.93 -16.85 -6.99
CA LEU A 267 13.35 -15.99 -8.03
C LEU A 267 14.36 -15.67 -9.14
N ALA A 268 15.61 -15.33 -8.78
CA ALA A 268 16.69 -15.09 -9.74
C ALA A 268 17.05 -16.35 -10.55
N ARG A 269 17.08 -17.52 -9.91
CA ARG A 269 17.32 -18.81 -10.60
C ARG A 269 16.19 -19.15 -11.57
N LEU A 270 14.94 -18.94 -11.17
CA LEU A 270 13.77 -19.19 -12.01
C LEU A 270 13.81 -18.29 -13.25
N ALA A 271 14.15 -17.01 -13.09
CA ALA A 271 14.27 -16.03 -14.18
C ALA A 271 15.29 -16.41 -15.27
N GLN A 272 16.25 -17.30 -14.97
CA GLN A 272 17.22 -17.81 -15.94
C GLN A 272 16.67 -18.95 -16.81
N ASN A 273 15.53 -19.55 -16.45
CA ASN A 273 14.94 -20.65 -17.20
C ASN A 273 13.99 -20.13 -18.31
N PRO A 274 14.36 -20.24 -19.59
CA PRO A 274 13.55 -19.71 -20.70
C PRO A 274 12.25 -20.49 -20.94
N GLN A 275 12.09 -21.69 -20.36
CA GLN A 275 10.87 -22.48 -20.52
C GLN A 275 9.77 -22.11 -19.52
N ARG A 276 10.07 -21.29 -18.51
CA ARG A 276 9.04 -20.82 -17.57
C ARG A 276 8.24 -19.67 -18.15
N SER A 277 6.97 -19.64 -17.76
CA SER A 277 6.07 -18.55 -18.08
C SER A 277 6.30 -17.39 -17.11
N PHE A 278 6.50 -16.19 -17.65
CA PHE A 278 6.63 -14.96 -16.88
C PHE A 278 5.68 -13.91 -17.42
N SER A 279 5.18 -13.04 -16.54
CA SER A 279 4.45 -11.85 -16.97
C SER A 279 5.42 -10.87 -17.63
N LEU A 280 5.03 -10.35 -18.79
CA LEU A 280 5.76 -9.30 -19.49
C LEU A 280 5.11 -7.94 -19.22
N PRO A 281 5.84 -6.81 -19.34
CA PRO A 281 5.27 -5.48 -19.18
C PRO A 281 4.06 -5.24 -20.11
N PRO A 282 3.03 -4.48 -19.64
CA PRO A 282 2.93 -3.85 -18.34
C PRO A 282 2.71 -4.88 -17.21
N LEU A 283 3.51 -4.77 -16.15
CA LEU A 283 3.42 -5.70 -15.01
C LEU A 283 2.28 -5.28 -14.11
N GLU A 284 1.37 -6.22 -13.84
CA GLU A 284 0.23 -6.01 -12.97
C GLU A 284 0.42 -6.73 -11.63
N PRO A 285 0.17 -6.05 -10.51
CA PRO A 285 0.18 -6.67 -9.19
C PRO A 285 -1.00 -7.64 -9.02
N ILE A 286 -0.75 -8.75 -8.33
CA ILE A 286 -1.74 -9.76 -7.95
C ILE A 286 -2.43 -9.31 -6.67
N TYR A 287 -3.55 -8.61 -6.81
CA TYR A 287 -4.40 -8.23 -5.70
C TYR A 287 -5.54 -9.24 -5.50
N LEU A 288 -5.72 -9.66 -4.26
CA LEU A 288 -6.78 -10.61 -3.89
C LEU A 288 -8.12 -9.94 -3.65
N ARG A 289 -8.09 -8.63 -3.46
CA ARG A 289 -9.24 -7.74 -3.37
C ARG A 289 -8.90 -6.53 -4.20
N GLU A 290 -9.91 -5.98 -4.88
CA GLU A 290 -9.79 -4.61 -5.32
C GLU A 290 -9.49 -3.73 -4.08
N PRO A 291 -8.57 -2.76 -4.19
CA PRO A 291 -8.37 -1.78 -3.14
C PRO A 291 -9.75 -1.19 -2.82
N HIS A 292 -10.13 -1.17 -1.53
CA HIS A 292 -11.42 -0.65 -1.12
C HIS A 292 -11.41 0.88 -1.16
N VAL A 293 -11.36 1.40 -2.39
CA VAL A 293 -11.56 2.81 -2.69
C VAL A 293 -13.06 3.05 -2.60
N THR A 294 -13.51 3.71 -1.53
CA THR A 294 -14.87 4.25 -1.55
C THR A 294 -14.81 5.55 -2.34
N LEU A 295 -15.14 5.49 -3.63
CA LEU A 295 -15.30 6.70 -4.42
C LEU A 295 -16.44 7.53 -3.82
N PRO A 296 -16.22 8.82 -3.51
CA PRO A 296 -17.29 9.69 -3.06
C PRO A 296 -18.42 9.71 -4.10
N LYS A 297 -19.67 9.75 -3.63
CA LYS A 297 -20.81 9.93 -4.54
C LYS A 297 -20.60 11.22 -5.34
N ALA A 298 -20.80 11.17 -6.66
CA ALA A 298 -20.83 12.37 -7.49
C ALA A 298 -21.82 13.37 -6.87
N ALA A 299 -21.46 14.66 -6.86
CA ALA A 299 -22.33 15.71 -6.39
C ALA A 299 -23.65 15.62 -7.16
N SER A 300 -24.76 15.38 -6.45
CA SER A 300 -26.08 15.40 -7.07
C SER A 300 -26.31 16.81 -7.60
N SER A 301 -26.48 16.96 -8.91
CA SER A 301 -26.90 18.22 -9.51
C SER A 301 -28.24 18.63 -8.90
N LYS A 302 -28.23 19.68 -8.09
CA LYS A 302 -29.39 20.46 -7.72
C LYS A 302 -29.19 21.87 -8.23
#